data_AF-A0A765T6Y6-F1
#
_entry.id   AF-A0A765T6Y6-F1
#
_cell.length_a   1.000
_cell.length_b   1.000
_cell.length_c   1.000
_cell.angle_alpha   90.00
_cell.angle_beta   90.00
_cell.angle_gamma   90.00
#
_symmetry.space_group_name_H-M   'P 1'
#
loop_
_entity.id
_entity.type
_entity.pdbx_description
1 polymer ?
#
loop_
_entity_poly.entity_id
_entity_poly.type
_entity_poly.pdbx_seq_one_letter_code
_entity_poly.pdbx_strand_id
1 'polypeptide(L)'
;MKFVSFNINGLRARPHQLEAIVEKHQPDVIGLQETKVHDDMFPLEEVAKLGYNVFYHGQKGHYGVALLTKETPITVRRGFPGDGEDAQRRIIMAEIPSPLGNVTVLNGYFPQGESRDHPTKFPAKAQFYQNLQNYLETELKRENPVLIMGDMNISPTDLDIGIGEENRKRWLRTGKCSFLPEEREWMERLLSWGLVDTFRHANPETADRFSWFDYRSKGFDDNRGLRIDLLLASQPLAECCVETGIDYEIRSMEKPSDHAPVWATFRR
;
A
#
# COMPACT_ATOMS: atom_id res chain seq x y z
N MET A 1 -15.99 -8.47 -3.18
CA MET A 1 -15.31 -7.50 -2.29
C MET A 1 -14.16 -6.88 -3.05
N LYS A 2 -14.16 -5.57 -3.28
CA LYS A 2 -13.09 -4.83 -3.97
C LYS A 2 -12.32 -3.97 -2.96
N PHE A 3 -11.00 -4.05 -3.05
CA PHE A 3 -10.06 -3.29 -2.24
C PHE A 3 -9.26 -2.35 -3.13
N VAL A 4 -9.11 -1.11 -2.70
CA VAL A 4 -8.24 -0.13 -3.35
C VAL A 4 -7.20 0.33 -2.33
N SER A 5 -5.92 0.34 -2.72
CA SER A 5 -4.86 1.00 -1.97
C SER A 5 -4.34 2.20 -2.75
N PHE A 6 -4.15 3.32 -2.06
CA PHE A 6 -3.69 4.55 -2.69
C PHE A 6 -2.86 5.42 -1.74
N ASN A 7 -1.58 5.59 -2.05
CA ASN A 7 -0.79 6.68 -1.49
C ASN A 7 -1.29 7.99 -2.11
N ILE A 8 -2.10 8.72 -1.35
CA ILE A 8 -2.74 9.95 -1.82
C ILE A 8 -1.80 11.16 -1.76
N ASN A 9 -0.65 11.04 -1.08
CA ASN A 9 0.33 12.11 -0.92
C ASN A 9 -0.34 13.46 -0.58
N GLY A 10 -1.03 13.48 0.56
CA GLY A 10 -1.80 14.62 1.07
C GLY A 10 -3.29 14.56 0.72
N LEU A 11 -4.10 14.00 1.63
CA LEU A 11 -5.54 13.80 1.47
C LEU A 11 -6.29 15.11 1.15
N ARG A 12 -6.08 16.14 1.98
CA ARG A 12 -6.78 17.44 1.81
C ARG A 12 -6.39 18.19 0.54
N ALA A 13 -5.27 17.84 -0.09
CA ALA A 13 -4.86 18.45 -1.35
C ALA A 13 -5.52 17.78 -2.57
N ARG A 14 -6.08 16.58 -2.40
CA ARG A 14 -6.57 15.71 -3.47
C ARG A 14 -7.92 15.04 -3.17
N PRO A 15 -8.92 15.75 -2.63
CA PRO A 15 -10.25 15.17 -2.42
C PRO A 15 -10.85 14.63 -3.73
N HIS A 16 -10.61 15.32 -4.85
CA HIS A 16 -11.05 14.93 -6.19
C HIS A 16 -10.57 13.54 -6.64
N GLN A 17 -9.36 13.09 -6.26
CA GLN A 17 -8.90 11.74 -6.61
C GLN A 17 -9.58 10.67 -5.74
N LEU A 18 -9.86 10.98 -4.46
CA LEU A 18 -10.63 10.07 -3.61
C LEU A 18 -12.07 9.92 -4.11
N GLU A 19 -12.71 11.04 -4.48
CA GLU A 19 -14.03 11.04 -5.12
C GLU A 19 -14.03 10.20 -6.41
N ALA A 20 -13.04 10.39 -7.28
CA ALA A 20 -12.91 9.60 -8.52
C ALA A 20 -12.72 8.10 -8.27
N ILE A 21 -11.96 7.72 -7.23
CA ILE A 21 -11.84 6.31 -6.81
C ILE A 21 -13.21 5.77 -6.41
N VAL A 22 -13.96 6.50 -5.59
CA VAL A 22 -15.29 6.06 -5.13
C VAL A 22 -16.23 5.93 -6.32
N GLU A 23 -16.34 6.97 -7.17
CA GLU A 23 -17.22 6.99 -8.33
C GLU A 23 -16.93 5.83 -9.30
N LYS A 24 -15.66 5.65 -9.69
CA LYS A 24 -15.25 4.66 -10.69
C LYS A 24 -15.27 3.23 -10.17
N HIS A 25 -14.72 3.00 -8.97
CA HIS A 25 -14.47 1.63 -8.48
C HIS A 25 -15.55 1.12 -7.53
N GLN A 26 -16.28 2.02 -6.86
CA GLN A 26 -17.23 1.68 -5.80
C GLN A 26 -16.68 0.67 -4.77
N PRO A 27 -15.42 0.81 -4.30
CA PRO A 27 -14.75 -0.24 -3.53
C PRO A 27 -15.41 -0.47 -2.17
N ASP A 28 -15.28 -1.67 -1.64
CA ASP A 28 -15.77 -2.01 -0.30
C ASP A 28 -14.83 -1.47 0.79
N VAL A 29 -13.53 -1.45 0.48
CA VAL A 29 -12.47 -0.99 1.38
C VAL A 29 -11.46 -0.14 0.61
N ILE A 30 -11.07 1.01 1.17
CA ILE A 30 -10.00 1.87 0.65
C ILE A 30 -8.93 2.04 1.73
N GLY A 31 -7.70 1.63 1.45
CA GLY A 31 -6.52 1.95 2.23
C GLY A 31 -5.83 3.19 1.66
N LEU A 32 -5.72 4.25 2.45
CA LEU A 32 -4.94 5.44 2.12
C LEU A 32 -3.62 5.46 2.87
N GLN A 33 -2.57 5.89 2.17
CA GLN A 33 -1.24 6.15 2.73
C GLN A 33 -0.84 7.61 2.50
N GLU A 34 0.11 8.08 3.29
CA GLU A 34 0.66 9.43 3.25
C GLU A 34 -0.41 10.54 3.27
N THR A 35 -1.40 10.40 4.17
CA THR A 35 -2.51 11.36 4.27
C THR A 35 -2.04 12.76 4.68
N LYS A 36 -0.88 12.88 5.37
CA LYS A 36 -0.22 14.12 5.82
C LYS A 36 -1.10 15.06 6.65
N VAL A 37 -2.15 14.52 7.25
CA VAL A 37 -3.12 15.28 8.04
C VAL A 37 -3.01 14.89 9.51
N HIS A 38 -3.07 15.89 10.38
CA HIS A 38 -3.21 15.66 11.82
C HIS A 38 -4.60 15.11 12.11
N ASP A 39 -4.75 14.19 13.07
CA ASP A 39 -6.03 13.56 13.39
C ASP A 39 -7.18 14.57 13.61
N ASP A 40 -6.92 15.66 14.34
CA ASP A 40 -7.91 16.74 14.58
C ASP A 40 -8.37 17.50 13.33
N MET A 41 -7.61 17.39 12.24
CA MET A 41 -7.88 18.07 10.97
C MET A 41 -8.32 17.09 9.88
N PHE A 42 -8.58 15.83 10.23
CA PHE A 42 -9.02 14.81 9.29
C PHE A 42 -10.41 15.16 8.73
N PRO A 43 -10.64 15.09 7.41
CA PRO A 43 -11.88 15.51 6.77
C PRO A 43 -13.00 14.47 6.96
N LEU A 44 -13.50 14.34 8.19
CA LEU A 44 -14.51 13.36 8.58
C LEU A 44 -15.83 13.54 7.82
N GLU A 45 -16.30 14.78 7.67
CA GLU A 45 -17.59 15.06 7.02
C GLU A 45 -17.54 14.73 5.53
N GLU A 46 -16.42 15.03 4.86
CA GLU A 46 -16.22 14.74 3.44
C GLU A 46 -16.16 13.22 3.21
N VAL A 47 -15.48 12.47 4.07
CA VAL A 47 -15.45 11.01 3.96
C VAL A 47 -16.82 10.39 4.27
N ALA A 48 -17.53 10.91 5.27
CA ALA A 48 -18.88 10.44 5.60
C ALA A 48 -19.86 10.65 4.44
N LYS A 49 -19.74 11.76 3.68
CA LYS A 49 -20.55 12.02 2.47
C LYS A 49 -20.31 11.01 1.35
N LEU A 50 -19.13 10.37 1.33
CA LEU A 50 -18.82 9.28 0.38
C LEU A 50 -19.44 7.93 0.80
N GLY A 51 -20.06 7.85 1.98
CA GLY A 51 -20.73 6.64 2.47
C GLY A 51 -19.81 5.61 3.10
N TYR A 52 -18.66 6.03 3.66
CA TYR A 52 -17.70 5.13 4.30
C TYR A 52 -17.57 5.42 5.80
N ASN A 53 -17.43 4.36 6.60
CA ASN A 53 -16.77 4.44 7.90
C ASN A 53 -15.29 4.76 7.68
N VAL A 54 -14.64 5.44 8.62
CA VAL A 54 -13.22 5.78 8.49
C VAL A 54 -12.46 5.64 9.80
N PHE A 55 -11.28 5.03 9.70
CA PHE A 55 -10.32 4.92 10.78
C PHE A 55 -8.99 5.47 10.27
N TYR A 56 -8.33 6.32 11.04
CA TYR A 56 -7.15 7.05 10.58
C TYR A 56 -6.16 7.24 11.71
N HIS A 57 -4.90 7.42 11.34
CA HIS A 57 -3.81 7.69 12.27
C HIS A 57 -2.74 8.49 11.54
N GLY A 58 -2.60 9.77 11.85
CA GLY A 58 -1.71 10.68 11.13
C GLY A 58 -1.26 11.87 11.95
N GLN A 59 -0.19 12.52 11.50
CA GLN A 59 0.37 13.74 12.10
C GLN A 59 0.52 14.84 11.06
N LYS A 60 0.73 16.08 11.50
CA LYS A 60 0.86 17.21 10.59
C LYS A 60 2.06 17.02 9.65
N GLY A 61 1.79 17.05 8.34
CA GLY A 61 2.83 17.14 7.28
C GLY A 61 3.61 15.86 6.97
N HIS A 62 3.47 14.80 7.77
CA HIS A 62 4.23 13.56 7.62
C HIS A 62 3.34 12.33 7.85
N TYR A 63 3.70 11.22 7.20
CA TYR A 63 3.06 9.91 7.37
C TYR A 63 1.54 9.96 7.16
N GLY A 64 0.80 9.19 7.95
CA GLY A 64 -0.64 9.19 7.95
C GLY A 64 -1.20 8.04 7.13
N VAL A 65 -2.03 7.23 7.75
CA VAL A 65 -2.81 6.18 7.10
C VAL A 65 -4.28 6.33 7.43
N ALA A 66 -5.15 5.92 6.52
CA ALA A 66 -6.58 5.81 6.77
C ALA A 66 -7.14 4.55 6.12
N LEU A 67 -8.12 3.91 6.77
CA LEU A 67 -8.87 2.78 6.26
C LEU A 67 -10.34 3.18 6.21
N LEU A 68 -10.88 3.24 5.00
CA LEU A 68 -12.29 3.54 4.74
C LEU A 68 -13.00 2.22 4.42
N THR A 69 -14.14 1.96 5.04
CA THR A 69 -14.90 0.72 4.86
C THR A 69 -16.39 1.00 4.71
N LYS A 70 -17.06 0.36 3.74
CA LYS A 70 -18.53 0.42 3.63
C LYS A 70 -19.18 -0.25 4.83
N GLU A 71 -18.78 -1.49 5.09
CA GLU A 71 -19.20 -2.25 6.28
C GLU A 71 -18.42 -1.82 7.52
N THR A 72 -19.05 -1.91 8.69
CA THR A 72 -18.40 -1.66 9.97
C THR A 72 -17.43 -2.81 10.30
N PRO A 73 -16.14 -2.55 10.56
CA PRO A 73 -15.20 -3.59 10.93
C PRO A 73 -15.54 -4.18 12.31
N ILE A 74 -15.20 -5.46 12.51
CA ILE A 74 -15.38 -6.16 13.80
C ILE A 74 -14.38 -5.64 14.82
N THR A 75 -13.13 -5.49 14.39
CA THR A 75 -12.07 -4.87 15.18
C THR A 75 -11.25 -3.92 14.31
N VAL A 76 -10.66 -2.91 14.94
CA VAL A 76 -9.74 -1.98 14.30
C VAL A 76 -8.66 -1.57 15.28
N ARG A 77 -7.43 -1.47 14.80
CA ARG A 77 -6.28 -1.02 15.59
C ARG A 77 -5.34 -0.15 14.76
N ARG A 78 -4.65 0.73 15.46
CA ARG A 78 -3.57 1.57 14.92
C ARG A 78 -2.24 1.01 15.44
N GLY A 79 -1.27 0.82 14.56
CA GLY A 79 0.02 0.25 14.97
C GLY A 79 0.00 -1.26 15.25
N PHE A 80 1.20 -1.83 15.41
CA PHE A 80 1.41 -3.20 15.86
C PHE A 80 1.09 -3.35 17.36
N PRO A 81 0.84 -4.58 17.86
CA PRO A 81 0.82 -4.83 19.30
C PRO A 81 2.11 -4.36 19.97
N GLY A 82 1.98 -3.53 21.00
CA GLY A 82 3.13 -2.99 21.75
C GLY A 82 3.72 -1.70 21.19
N ASP A 83 3.22 -1.16 20.07
CA ASP A 83 3.60 0.17 19.61
C ASP A 83 3.23 1.23 20.66
N GLY A 84 4.22 2.05 21.05
CA GLY A 84 4.04 3.19 21.95
C GLY A 84 3.58 4.47 21.23
N GLU A 85 3.42 5.56 21.99
CA GLU A 85 2.96 6.85 21.44
C GLU A 85 3.91 7.44 20.38
N ASP A 86 5.20 7.10 20.44
CA ASP A 86 6.23 7.54 19.50
C ASP A 86 6.28 6.70 18.20
N ALA A 87 5.46 5.65 18.09
CA ALA A 87 5.43 4.81 16.90
C ALA A 87 5.02 5.63 15.67
N GLN A 88 5.73 5.39 14.55
CA GLN A 88 5.41 6.09 13.32
C GLN A 88 4.02 5.67 12.84
N ARG A 89 3.14 6.67 12.61
CA ARG A 89 1.72 6.51 12.26
C ARG A 89 1.52 5.94 10.85
N ARG A 90 1.82 4.65 10.71
CA ARG A 90 2.07 3.98 9.41
C ARG A 90 1.24 2.74 9.15
N ILE A 91 0.47 2.23 10.12
CA ILE A 91 -0.33 1.02 9.89
C ILE A 91 -1.67 1.08 10.62
N ILE A 92 -2.71 0.62 9.92
CA ILE A 92 -4.02 0.29 10.49
C ILE A 92 -4.30 -1.17 10.13
N MET A 93 -4.78 -1.92 11.12
CA MET A 93 -5.21 -3.30 10.93
C MET A 93 -6.68 -3.40 11.33
N ALA A 94 -7.48 -4.12 10.55
CA ALA A 94 -8.89 -4.30 10.84
C ALA A 94 -9.36 -5.69 10.42
N GLU A 95 -10.39 -6.18 11.09
CA GLU A 95 -11.10 -7.39 10.71
C GLU A 95 -12.41 -7.00 10.03
N ILE A 96 -12.54 -7.29 8.74
CA ILE A 96 -13.67 -6.90 7.91
C ILE A 96 -14.60 -8.10 7.74
N PRO A 97 -15.89 -8.01 8.12
CA PRO A 97 -16.86 -9.06 7.84
C PRO A 97 -17.06 -9.21 6.32
N SER A 98 -17.09 -10.45 5.84
CA SER A 98 -17.28 -10.75 4.42
C SER A 98 -18.10 -12.02 4.24
N PRO A 99 -18.84 -12.17 3.14
CA PRO A 99 -19.44 -13.45 2.75
C PRO A 99 -18.43 -14.60 2.59
N LEU A 100 -17.14 -14.28 2.47
CA LEU A 100 -16.03 -15.25 2.39
C LEU A 100 -15.49 -15.67 3.78
N GLY A 101 -16.10 -15.18 4.87
CA GLY A 101 -15.52 -15.21 6.22
C GLY A 101 -14.73 -13.94 6.52
N ASN A 102 -14.45 -13.67 7.79
CA ASN A 102 -13.77 -12.44 8.20
C ASN A 102 -12.40 -12.32 7.52
N VAL A 103 -12.10 -11.12 6.99
CA VAL A 103 -10.83 -10.82 6.32
C VAL A 103 -10.01 -9.89 7.20
N THR A 104 -8.81 -10.32 7.58
CA THR A 104 -7.85 -9.47 8.27
C THR A 104 -7.14 -8.58 7.26
N VAL A 105 -7.35 -7.27 7.35
CA VAL A 105 -6.80 -6.26 6.45
C VAL A 105 -5.72 -5.47 7.17
N LEU A 106 -4.53 -5.39 6.57
CA LEU A 106 -3.42 -4.57 7.02
C LEU A 106 -3.15 -3.49 5.97
N ASN A 107 -3.43 -2.22 6.30
CA ASN A 107 -3.10 -1.07 5.46
C ASN A 107 -1.81 -0.40 5.97
N GLY A 108 -0.72 -0.48 5.21
CA GLY A 108 0.61 0.00 5.59
C GLY A 108 1.18 1.10 4.70
N TYR A 109 1.81 2.10 5.32
CA TYR A 109 2.73 3.03 4.68
C TYR A 109 4.16 2.69 5.12
N PHE A 110 4.84 1.84 4.36
CA PHE A 110 6.14 1.31 4.74
C PHE A 110 7.22 2.40 4.62
N PRO A 111 8.24 2.43 5.49
CA PRO A 111 9.32 3.41 5.38
C PRO A 111 10.04 3.33 4.04
N GLN A 112 10.30 4.48 3.40
CA GLN A 112 10.97 4.51 2.09
C GLN A 112 12.45 4.07 2.17
N GLY A 113 13.13 4.37 3.28
CA GLY A 113 14.50 3.94 3.57
C GLY A 113 15.61 4.92 3.13
N GLU A 114 15.32 5.79 2.17
CA GLU A 114 16.24 6.73 1.50
C GLU A 114 17.41 6.05 0.77
N SER A 115 18.42 5.62 1.52
CA SER A 115 19.61 4.93 1.05
C SER A 115 20.10 3.94 2.11
N ARG A 116 20.81 2.91 1.68
CA ARG A 116 21.36 1.85 2.54
C ARG A 116 22.20 2.38 3.71
N ASP A 117 22.94 3.45 3.47
CA ASP A 117 23.84 4.09 4.43
C ASP A 117 23.15 5.12 5.34
N HIS A 118 21.87 5.42 5.12
CA HIS A 118 21.16 6.37 5.96
C HIS A 118 21.00 5.82 7.39
N PRO A 119 21.54 6.50 8.43
CA PRO A 119 21.75 5.91 9.76
C PRO A 119 20.46 5.57 10.52
N THR A 120 19.34 6.20 10.18
CA THR A 120 18.05 5.97 10.85
C THR A 120 16.95 5.40 9.94
N LYS A 121 16.83 5.86 8.69
CA LYS A 121 15.73 5.48 7.78
C LYS A 121 15.82 4.04 7.27
N PHE A 122 17.01 3.55 6.89
CA PHE A 122 17.16 2.17 6.43
C PHE A 122 16.96 1.16 7.57
N PRO A 123 17.53 1.36 8.78
CA PRO A 123 17.18 0.53 9.95
C PRO A 123 15.69 0.56 10.30
N ALA A 124 15.03 1.73 10.22
CA ALA A 124 13.59 1.82 10.45
C ALA A 124 12.77 1.02 9.44
N LYS A 125 13.20 0.98 8.17
CA LYS A 125 12.58 0.13 7.13
C LYS A 125 12.73 -1.35 7.46
N ALA A 126 13.95 -1.80 7.79
CA ALA A 126 14.22 -3.18 8.18
C ALA A 126 13.37 -3.61 9.39
N GLN A 127 13.33 -2.78 10.44
CA GLN A 127 12.54 -3.04 11.65
C GLN A 127 11.04 -3.14 11.35
N PHE A 128 10.53 -2.29 10.45
CA PHE A 128 9.11 -2.32 10.08
C PHE A 128 8.72 -3.65 9.41
N TYR A 129 9.54 -4.13 8.46
CA TYR A 129 9.35 -5.45 7.84
C TYR A 129 9.50 -6.59 8.83
N GLN A 130 10.42 -6.48 9.79
CA GLN A 130 10.57 -7.47 10.86
C GLN A 130 9.34 -7.51 11.79
N ASN A 131 8.83 -6.36 12.21
CA ASN A 131 7.63 -6.28 13.05
C ASN A 131 6.41 -6.88 12.34
N LEU A 132 6.24 -6.59 11.04
CA LEU A 132 5.19 -7.19 10.23
C LEU A 132 5.34 -8.71 10.17
N GLN A 133 6.53 -9.20 9.85
CA GLN A 133 6.80 -10.64 9.78
C GLN A 133 6.47 -11.33 11.11
N ASN A 134 6.95 -10.79 12.23
CA ASN A 134 6.69 -11.34 13.56
C ASN A 134 5.19 -11.38 13.85
N TYR A 135 4.45 -10.31 13.54
CA TYR A 135 3.00 -10.25 13.74
C TYR A 135 2.28 -11.36 12.95
N LEU A 136 2.65 -11.57 11.69
CA LEU A 136 2.06 -12.63 10.87
C LEU A 136 2.36 -14.02 11.42
N GLU A 137 3.57 -14.25 11.94
CA GLU A 137 4.02 -15.54 12.46
C GLU A 137 3.45 -15.87 13.84
N THR A 138 3.17 -14.87 14.68
CA THR A 138 2.66 -15.08 16.05
C THR A 138 1.14 -14.97 16.16
N GLU A 139 0.51 -14.06 15.42
CA GLU A 139 -0.91 -13.72 15.62
C GLU A 139 -1.83 -14.32 14.55
N LEU A 140 -1.32 -14.61 13.36
CA LEU A 140 -2.13 -15.05 12.22
C LEU A 140 -1.74 -16.45 11.74
N LYS A 141 -2.64 -17.07 10.97
CA LYS A 141 -2.38 -18.33 10.26
C LYS A 141 -2.51 -18.10 8.77
N ARG A 142 -1.65 -18.74 7.97
CA ARG A 142 -1.67 -18.66 6.50
C ARG A 142 -2.99 -19.15 5.88
N GLU A 143 -3.74 -19.99 6.60
CA GLU A 143 -5.07 -20.47 6.21
C GLU A 143 -6.18 -19.45 6.51
N ASN A 144 -5.89 -18.33 7.20
CA ASN A 144 -6.86 -17.25 7.39
C ASN A 144 -6.90 -16.33 6.16
N PRO A 145 -8.06 -15.75 5.82
CA PRO A 145 -8.13 -14.69 4.80
C PRO A 145 -7.40 -13.44 5.31
N VAL A 146 -6.25 -13.14 4.72
CA VAL A 146 -5.41 -11.99 5.07
C VAL A 146 -5.14 -11.18 3.81
N LEU A 147 -5.26 -9.87 3.92
CA LEU A 147 -4.89 -8.93 2.86
C LEU A 147 -3.97 -7.86 3.42
N ILE A 148 -2.74 -7.80 2.92
CA ILE A 148 -1.79 -6.72 3.21
C ILE A 148 -1.76 -5.81 2.00
N MET A 149 -2.11 -4.54 2.19
CA MET A 149 -2.09 -3.55 1.12
C MET A 149 -1.32 -2.31 1.55
N GLY A 150 -0.78 -1.57 0.60
CA GLY A 150 -0.15 -0.30 0.89
C GLY A 150 0.92 0.10 -0.09
N ASP A 151 1.66 1.12 0.30
CA ASP A 151 2.92 1.52 -0.33
C ASP A 151 4.06 0.82 0.42
N MET A 152 4.56 -0.26 -0.19
CA MET A 152 5.64 -1.09 0.35
C MET A 152 7.01 -0.42 0.19
N ASN A 153 7.13 0.59 -0.68
CA ASN A 153 8.42 1.19 -1.05
C ASN A 153 9.48 0.17 -1.50
N ILE A 154 9.07 -1.02 -1.97
CA ILE A 154 9.95 -2.07 -2.52
C ILE A 154 9.33 -2.59 -3.82
N SER A 155 10.14 -2.66 -4.88
CA SER A 155 9.82 -3.32 -6.14
C SER A 155 10.23 -4.79 -6.07
N PRO A 156 9.28 -5.74 -6.00
CA PRO A 156 9.58 -7.15 -5.72
C PRO A 156 10.53 -7.78 -6.76
N THR A 157 10.30 -7.52 -8.05
CA THR A 157 11.05 -8.12 -9.16
C THR A 157 11.56 -7.06 -10.14
N ASP A 158 12.41 -7.46 -11.09
CA ASP A 158 12.90 -6.53 -12.14
C ASP A 158 11.79 -6.10 -13.11
N LEU A 159 10.72 -6.90 -13.25
CA LEU A 159 9.52 -6.54 -14.03
C LEU A 159 8.76 -5.35 -13.41
N ASP A 160 9.08 -4.99 -12.17
CA ASP A 160 8.47 -3.89 -11.42
C ASP A 160 9.28 -2.58 -11.54
N ILE A 161 10.32 -2.56 -12.40
CA ILE A 161 11.27 -1.45 -12.54
C ILE A 161 11.24 -0.87 -13.97
N GLY A 162 10.60 0.29 -14.14
CA GLY A 162 10.47 1.01 -15.41
C GLY A 162 11.39 2.22 -15.59
N ILE A 163 12.33 2.47 -14.66
CA ILE A 163 13.19 3.67 -14.70
C ILE A 163 14.35 3.59 -15.72
N GLY A 164 14.48 2.46 -16.43
CA GLY A 164 15.54 2.18 -17.39
C GLY A 164 16.81 1.57 -16.76
N GLU A 165 17.52 0.76 -17.54
CA GLU A 165 18.65 -0.07 -17.07
C GLU A 165 19.79 0.75 -16.45
N GLU A 166 20.15 1.89 -17.05
CA GLU A 166 21.23 2.73 -16.52
C GLU A 166 20.88 3.30 -15.14
N ASN A 167 19.64 3.76 -14.97
CA ASN A 167 19.16 4.29 -13.69
C ASN A 167 19.06 3.17 -12.65
N ARG A 168 18.56 1.98 -13.01
CA ARG A 168 18.51 0.80 -12.13
C ARG A 168 19.91 0.45 -11.62
N LYS A 169 20.89 0.31 -12.52
CA LYS A 169 22.30 0.03 -12.16
C LYS A 169 22.90 1.15 -11.31
N ARG A 170 22.57 2.41 -11.59
CA ARG A 170 23.02 3.55 -10.77
C ARG A 170 22.48 3.49 -9.35
N TRP A 171 21.18 3.25 -9.17
CA TRP A 171 20.54 3.18 -7.85
C TRP A 171 21.14 2.06 -7.00
N LEU A 172 21.35 0.87 -7.58
CA LEU A 172 22.01 -0.24 -6.88
C LEU A 172 23.44 0.14 -6.43
N ARG A 173 24.21 0.76 -7.33
CA ARG A 173 25.60 1.19 -7.06
C ARG A 173 25.68 2.24 -5.96
N THR A 174 24.73 3.19 -5.93
CA THR A 174 24.68 4.26 -4.93
C THR A 174 23.91 3.87 -3.68
N GLY A 175 23.42 2.63 -3.58
CA GLY A 175 22.64 2.16 -2.43
C GLY A 175 21.30 2.86 -2.25
N LYS A 176 20.68 3.40 -3.31
CA LYS A 176 19.36 4.05 -3.21
C LYS A 176 18.27 2.99 -3.01
N CYS A 177 17.42 3.19 -2.00
CA CYS A 177 16.36 2.26 -1.64
C CYS A 177 15.29 2.16 -2.74
N SER A 178 14.78 0.93 -2.93
CA SER A 178 13.54 0.51 -3.60
C SER A 178 13.65 -0.95 -4.09
N PHE A 179 14.86 -1.44 -4.38
CA PHE A 179 15.09 -2.77 -4.96
C PHE A 179 16.51 -3.28 -4.66
N LEU A 180 17.07 -2.88 -3.52
CA LEU A 180 18.34 -3.43 -3.03
C LEU A 180 18.17 -4.93 -2.70
N PRO A 181 19.24 -5.74 -2.74
CA PRO A 181 19.18 -7.15 -2.37
C PRO A 181 18.53 -7.39 -1.01
N GLU A 182 18.90 -6.61 0.01
CA GLU A 182 18.37 -6.74 1.37
C GLU A 182 16.86 -6.43 1.44
N GLU A 183 16.40 -5.46 0.66
CA GLU A 183 14.99 -5.12 0.56
C GLU A 183 14.19 -6.27 -0.08
N ARG A 184 14.76 -6.92 -1.10
CA ARG A 184 14.15 -8.08 -1.75
C ARG A 184 14.13 -9.31 -0.84
N GLU A 185 15.14 -9.52 0.00
CA GLU A 185 15.12 -10.57 1.02
C GLU A 185 13.97 -10.38 2.00
N TRP A 186 13.70 -9.14 2.44
CA TRP A 186 12.56 -8.86 3.33
C TRP A 186 11.21 -9.13 2.65
N MET A 187 11.07 -8.73 1.39
CA MET A 187 9.87 -8.98 0.59
C MET A 187 9.67 -10.48 0.32
N GLU A 188 10.72 -11.20 -0.03
CA GLU A 188 10.68 -12.65 -0.27
C GLU A 188 10.27 -13.39 1.00
N ARG A 189 10.83 -13.01 2.17
CA ARG A 189 10.42 -13.60 3.45
C ARG A 189 8.95 -13.34 3.77
N LEU A 190 8.46 -12.13 3.49
CA LEU A 190 7.07 -11.77 3.67
C LEU A 190 6.14 -12.59 2.77
N LEU A 191 6.48 -12.74 1.49
CA LEU A 191 5.74 -13.59 0.55
C LEU A 191 5.78 -15.07 0.98
N SER A 192 6.93 -15.55 1.46
CA SER A 192 7.14 -16.93 1.90
C SER A 192 6.30 -17.35 3.10
N TRP A 193 5.72 -16.41 3.86
CA TRP A 193 4.72 -16.74 4.89
C TRP A 193 3.46 -17.40 4.30
N GLY A 194 3.18 -17.15 3.02
CA GLY A 194 2.02 -17.67 2.29
C GLY A 194 1.18 -16.59 1.62
N LEU A 195 1.81 -15.50 1.18
CA LEU A 195 1.16 -14.37 0.50
C LEU A 195 1.43 -14.42 -1.00
N VAL A 196 0.42 -14.01 -1.76
CA VAL A 196 0.45 -13.89 -3.21
C VAL A 196 0.34 -12.41 -3.58
N ASP A 197 1.30 -11.92 -4.36
CA ASP A 197 1.17 -10.62 -5.04
C ASP A 197 0.09 -10.74 -6.12
N THR A 198 -1.09 -10.18 -5.83
CA THR A 198 -2.29 -10.37 -6.66
C THR A 198 -2.08 -9.88 -8.09
N PHE A 199 -1.46 -8.71 -8.27
CA PHE A 199 -1.23 -8.14 -9.60
C PHE A 199 -0.24 -8.98 -10.39
N ARG A 200 0.90 -9.35 -9.78
CA ARG A 200 1.93 -10.16 -10.45
C ARG A 200 1.41 -11.56 -10.78
N HIS A 201 0.64 -12.18 -9.90
CA HIS A 201 0.06 -13.50 -10.14
C HIS A 201 -0.91 -13.50 -11.33
N ALA A 202 -1.77 -12.48 -11.44
CA ALA A 202 -2.69 -12.33 -12.57
C ALA A 202 -1.99 -11.89 -13.88
N ASN A 203 -0.85 -11.21 -13.77
CA ASN A 203 -0.13 -10.60 -14.89
C ASN A 203 1.36 -11.00 -14.86
N PRO A 204 1.69 -12.30 -15.02
CA PRO A 204 3.02 -12.83 -14.70
C PRO A 204 4.15 -12.16 -15.48
N GLU A 205 3.93 -11.84 -16.76
CA GLU A 205 4.94 -11.30 -17.67
C GLU A 205 4.86 -9.78 -17.85
N THR A 206 3.88 -9.10 -17.25
CA THR A 206 3.69 -7.65 -17.45
C THR A 206 4.86 -6.86 -16.87
N ALA A 207 5.52 -6.06 -17.70
CA ALA A 207 6.72 -5.29 -17.36
C ALA A 207 6.59 -3.78 -17.63
N ASP A 208 5.36 -3.30 -17.91
CA ASP A 208 5.05 -1.93 -18.33
C ASP A 208 3.93 -1.31 -17.47
N ARG A 209 3.72 -1.82 -16.24
CA ARG A 209 2.74 -1.33 -15.28
C ARG A 209 3.40 -1.01 -13.94
N PHE A 210 3.32 0.26 -13.55
CA PHE A 210 3.98 0.82 -12.37
C PHE A 210 2.99 1.63 -11.55
N SER A 211 3.21 1.69 -10.24
CA SER A 211 2.30 2.39 -9.32
C SER A 211 2.84 3.75 -8.89
N TRP A 212 4.14 4.03 -9.03
CA TRP A 212 4.75 5.29 -8.66
C TRP A 212 5.57 5.92 -9.78
N PHE A 213 5.44 7.23 -9.94
CA PHE A 213 6.14 8.02 -10.96
C PHE A 213 6.62 9.36 -10.40
N ASP A 214 7.94 9.55 -10.39
CA ASP A 214 8.55 10.79 -9.89
C ASP A 214 8.06 12.04 -10.64
N TYR A 215 7.58 13.04 -9.89
CA TYR A 215 7.11 14.32 -10.44
C TYR A 215 8.21 15.07 -11.20
N ARG A 216 9.42 15.14 -10.65
CA ARG A 216 10.50 16.03 -11.15
C ARG A 216 10.98 15.63 -12.53
N SER A 217 11.10 14.33 -12.75
CA SER A 217 11.47 13.74 -14.03
C SER A 217 10.31 13.50 -14.98
N LYS A 218 9.08 13.91 -14.60
CA LYS A 218 7.84 13.63 -15.35
C LYS A 218 7.71 12.15 -15.73
N GLY A 219 7.99 11.26 -14.79
CA GLY A 219 8.09 9.82 -15.08
C GLY A 219 6.83 9.22 -15.71
N PHE A 220 5.66 9.78 -15.41
CA PHE A 220 4.38 9.28 -15.93
C PHE A 220 4.23 9.45 -17.44
N ASP A 221 4.74 10.55 -18.01
CA ASP A 221 4.62 10.87 -19.45
C ASP A 221 5.29 9.80 -20.32
N ASP A 222 6.39 9.22 -19.82
CA ASP A 222 7.18 8.18 -20.51
C ASP A 222 6.92 6.76 -19.98
N ASN A 223 5.92 6.58 -19.10
CA ASN A 223 5.72 5.34 -18.34
C ASN A 223 6.98 4.84 -17.60
N ARG A 224 7.82 5.75 -17.10
CA ARG A 224 9.03 5.47 -16.31
C ARG A 224 8.71 5.51 -14.83
N GLY A 225 8.36 4.35 -14.26
CA GLY A 225 7.94 4.24 -12.87
C GLY A 225 8.52 3.03 -12.14
N LEU A 226 8.00 2.80 -10.94
CA LEU A 226 8.25 1.61 -10.12
C LEU A 226 6.89 1.06 -9.65
N ARG A 227 6.72 -0.27 -9.58
CA ARG A 227 5.57 -0.88 -8.90
C ARG A 227 5.96 -1.17 -7.46
N ILE A 228 5.46 -0.35 -6.54
CA ILE A 228 5.76 -0.40 -5.10
C ILE A 228 4.51 -0.38 -4.23
N ASP A 229 3.34 -0.11 -4.82
CA ASP A 229 2.05 -0.22 -4.16
C ASP A 229 1.46 -1.60 -4.49
N LEU A 230 1.26 -2.44 -3.48
CA LEU A 230 0.94 -3.85 -3.65
C LEU A 230 -0.34 -4.21 -2.89
N LEU A 231 -1.04 -5.25 -3.38
CA LEU A 231 -2.04 -5.99 -2.62
C LEU A 231 -1.59 -7.46 -2.54
N LEU A 232 -1.17 -7.87 -1.34
CA LEU A 232 -0.69 -9.21 -1.02
C LEU A 232 -1.79 -9.98 -0.29
N ALA A 233 -2.32 -11.03 -0.91
CA ALA A 233 -3.41 -11.83 -0.34
C ALA A 233 -2.87 -13.18 0.13
N SER A 234 -3.35 -13.70 1.27
CA SER A 234 -3.09 -15.08 1.64
C SER A 234 -3.73 -16.04 0.63
N GLN A 235 -3.19 -17.27 0.53
CA GLN A 235 -3.66 -18.28 -0.41
C GLN A 235 -5.19 -18.41 -0.56
N PRO A 236 -5.99 -18.61 0.52
CA PRO A 236 -7.45 -18.77 0.38
C PRO A 236 -8.15 -17.54 -0.18
N LEU A 237 -7.61 -16.34 0.07
CA LEU A 237 -8.15 -15.10 -0.48
C LEU A 237 -7.69 -14.90 -1.93
N ALA A 238 -6.42 -15.21 -2.23
CA ALA A 238 -5.85 -15.10 -3.57
C ALA A 238 -6.57 -15.99 -4.61
N GLU A 239 -7.03 -17.18 -4.21
CA GLU A 239 -7.85 -18.07 -5.06
C GLU A 239 -9.19 -17.46 -5.48
N CYS A 240 -9.70 -16.50 -4.72
CA CYS A 240 -10.93 -15.76 -5.04
C CYS A 240 -10.65 -14.47 -5.83
N CYS A 241 -9.40 -14.16 -6.17
CA CYS A 241 -9.04 -12.93 -6.88
C CYS A 241 -9.43 -13.04 -8.36
N VAL A 242 -10.43 -12.26 -8.78
CA VAL A 242 -10.99 -12.30 -10.14
C VAL A 242 -10.50 -11.15 -11.02
N GLU A 243 -9.96 -10.09 -10.43
CA GLU A 243 -9.48 -8.91 -11.17
C GLU A 243 -8.43 -8.17 -10.35
N THR A 244 -7.43 -7.59 -11.02
CA THR A 244 -6.43 -6.69 -10.43
C THR A 244 -6.13 -5.55 -11.40
N GLY A 245 -5.57 -4.45 -10.88
CA GLY A 245 -5.07 -3.40 -11.76
C GLY A 245 -4.42 -2.21 -11.07
N ILE A 246 -3.95 -1.28 -11.91
CA ILE A 246 -3.28 -0.02 -11.54
C ILE A 246 -3.90 1.11 -12.34
N ASP A 247 -4.40 2.16 -11.68
CA ASP A 247 -5.33 3.11 -12.30
C ASP A 247 -4.60 4.33 -12.88
N TYR A 248 -4.17 4.17 -14.12
CA TYR A 248 -3.47 5.23 -14.85
C TYR A 248 -4.40 6.40 -15.22
N GLU A 249 -5.71 6.19 -15.28
CA GLU A 249 -6.68 7.26 -15.55
C GLU A 249 -6.83 8.18 -14.33
N ILE A 250 -6.91 7.62 -13.12
CA ILE A 250 -6.90 8.46 -11.91
C ILE A 250 -5.53 9.12 -11.73
N ARG A 251 -4.44 8.46 -12.14
CA ARG A 251 -3.09 9.05 -12.15
C ARG A 251 -2.94 10.20 -13.16
N SER A 252 -3.71 10.23 -14.24
CA SER A 252 -3.63 11.27 -15.29
C SER A 252 -4.46 12.53 -14.98
N MET A 253 -5.23 12.53 -13.88
CA MET A 253 -6.00 13.70 -13.43
C MET A 253 -5.11 14.92 -13.17
N GLU A 254 -5.70 16.12 -13.18
CA GLU A 254 -5.01 17.34 -12.78
C GLU A 254 -4.61 17.30 -11.31
N LYS A 255 -3.42 17.83 -10.99
CA LYS A 255 -2.83 17.80 -9.65
C LYS A 255 -2.94 16.39 -9.01
N PRO A 256 -2.37 15.35 -9.66
CA PRO A 256 -2.48 13.97 -9.18
C PRO A 256 -1.41 13.67 -8.12
N SER A 257 -1.65 12.66 -7.29
CA SER A 257 -0.59 11.97 -6.55
C SER A 257 0.46 11.44 -7.54
N ASP A 258 1.68 11.20 -7.07
CA ASP A 258 2.75 10.56 -7.81
C ASP A 258 2.50 9.06 -7.91
N HIS A 259 1.65 8.53 -7.03
CA HIS A 259 1.16 7.18 -7.07
C HIS A 259 -0.12 7.06 -7.90
N ALA A 260 -0.34 5.88 -8.48
CA ALA A 260 -1.58 5.45 -9.08
C ALA A 260 -2.31 4.51 -8.10
N PRO A 261 -3.64 4.62 -7.94
CA PRO A 261 -4.39 3.67 -7.13
C PRO A 261 -4.24 2.25 -7.66
N VAL A 262 -4.00 1.29 -6.78
CA VAL A 262 -3.94 -0.14 -7.09
C VAL A 262 -5.13 -0.86 -6.49
N TRP A 263 -5.66 -1.88 -7.16
CA TRP A 263 -6.84 -2.59 -6.66
C TRP A 263 -6.81 -4.09 -6.94
N ALA A 264 -7.62 -4.82 -6.15
CA ALA A 264 -7.97 -6.21 -6.39
C ALA A 264 -9.43 -6.46 -6.06
N THR A 265 -10.10 -7.29 -6.86
CA THR A 265 -11.48 -7.72 -6.67
C THR A 265 -11.51 -9.20 -6.31
N PHE A 266 -12.15 -9.54 -5.19
CA PHE A 266 -12.32 -10.90 -4.72
C PHE A 266 -13.79 -11.32 -4.79
N ARG A 267 -14.05 -12.45 -5.45
CA ARG A 267 -15.39 -13.02 -5.62
C ARG A 267 -15.26 -14.55 -5.70
N ARG A 268 -16.18 -15.26 -5.04
CA ARG A 268 -16.34 -16.71 -5.17
C ARG A 268 -17.33 -17.05 -6.27
#